data_AF-A0A9E5P0W2-F1
#
_entry.id   AF-A0A9E5P0W2-F1
#
_cell.length_a   1.000
_cell.length_b   1.000
_cell.length_c   1.000
_cell.angle_alpha   90.00
_cell.angle_beta   90.00
_cell.angle_gamma   90.00
#
_symmetry.space_group_name_H-M   'P 1'
#
loop_
_entity.id
_entity.type
_entity.pdbx_description
1 polymer ?
#
loop_
_entity_poly.entity_id
_entity_poly.type
_entity_poly.pdbx_seq_one_letter_code
_entity_poly.pdbx_strand_id
1 'polypeptide(L)'
;MERKLILIACVIGLVFLFTNNMVFAKTFKLGTVFPEDQPDSKGAVLFKKLVEEATGGEIEIKVFPNSQLGGPKEMFSQMQLGALEMGYYG
;
A
#
# COMPACT_ATOMS: atom_id res chain seq x y z
N MET A 1 19.09 -35.84 29.56
CA MET A 1 17.94 -35.41 28.73
C MET A 1 17.58 -33.96 28.96
N GLU A 2 17.71 -33.43 30.18
CA GLU A 2 17.22 -32.08 30.54
C GLU A 2 17.93 -30.90 29.84
N ARG A 3 19.25 -30.98 29.60
CA ARG A 3 19.98 -29.94 28.84
C ARG A 3 19.52 -29.83 27.37
N LYS A 4 19.05 -30.93 26.76
CA LYS A 4 18.50 -30.92 25.38
C LYS A 4 17.10 -30.32 25.34
N LEU A 5 16.29 -30.52 26.39
CA LEU A 5 14.98 -29.88 26.52
C LEU A 5 15.09 -28.36 26.66
N ILE A 6 16.04 -27.88 27.47
CA ILE A 6 16.29 -26.43 27.66
C ILE A 6 16.73 -25.78 26.34
N LEU A 7 17.61 -26.44 25.57
CA LEU A 7 18.05 -25.96 24.26
C LEU A 7 16.89 -25.88 23.24
N ILE A 8 16.01 -26.88 23.22
CA ILE A 8 14.84 -26.89 22.32
C ILE A 8 13.85 -25.77 22.71
N ALA A 9 13.62 -25.54 24.00
CA ALA A 9 12.77 -24.46 24.48
C ALA A 9 13.32 -23.06 24.11
N CYS A 10 14.65 -22.86 24.20
CA CYS A 10 15.28 -21.62 23.76
C CYS A 10 15.17 -21.39 22.25
N VAL A 11 15.30 -22.43 21.43
CA VAL A 11 15.16 -22.32 19.96
C VAL A 11 13.72 -21.99 19.57
N ILE A 12 12.72 -22.60 20.23
CA ILE A 12 11.30 -22.28 19.99
C ILE A 12 10.98 -20.84 20.41
N GLY A 13 11.52 -20.39 21.56
CA GLY A 13 11.37 -19.01 22.02
C GLY A 13 12.00 -17.98 21.08
N LEU A 14 13.15 -18.30 20.46
CA LEU A 14 13.81 -17.45 19.49
C LEU A 14 13.04 -17.34 18.17
N VAL A 15 12.42 -18.42 17.70
CA VAL A 15 11.58 -18.39 16.48
C VAL A 15 10.31 -17.57 16.69
N PHE A 16 9.73 -17.59 17.89
CA PHE A 16 8.53 -16.81 18.23
C PHE A 16 8.76 -15.29 18.25
N LEU A 17 10.01 -14.83 18.41
CA LEU A 17 10.37 -13.41 18.35
C LEU A 17 10.38 -12.85 16.92
N PHE A 18 10.46 -13.70 15.90
CA PHE A 18 10.52 -13.28 14.49
C PHE A 18 9.14 -13.25 13.78
N THR A 19 8.09 -13.80 14.38
CA THR A 19 6.79 -14.02 13.69
C THR A 19 5.79 -12.86 13.77
N ASN A 20 6.15 -11.70 14.36
CA ASN A 20 5.19 -10.62 14.62
C ASN A 20 5.15 -9.48 13.58
N ASN A 21 5.69 -9.65 12.38
CA ASN A 21 5.58 -8.62 11.33
C ASN A 21 4.31 -8.78 10.48
N MET A 22 3.13 -8.91 11.10
CA MET A 22 1.88 -8.78 10.37
C MET A 22 1.53 -7.30 10.27
N VAL A 23 2.12 -6.62 9.27
CA VAL A 23 1.83 -5.23 8.94
C VAL A 23 0.45 -5.18 8.25
N PHE A 24 -0.52 -4.54 8.90
CA PHE A 24 -1.82 -4.29 8.29
C PHE A 24 -1.71 -3.09 7.35
N ALA A 25 -1.55 -3.35 6.05
CA ALA A 25 -1.41 -2.29 5.06
C ALA A 25 -2.71 -1.49 4.90
N LYS A 26 -2.64 -0.17 5.05
CA LYS A 26 -3.75 0.73 4.74
C LYS A 26 -3.74 1.03 3.25
N THR A 27 -4.79 0.63 2.55
CA THR A 27 -4.94 0.90 1.11
C THR A 27 -5.46 2.32 0.86
N PHE A 28 -4.78 3.07 0.01
CA PHE A 28 -5.22 4.36 -0.52
C PHE A 28 -5.47 4.23 -2.02
N LYS A 29 -6.56 4.81 -2.51
CA LYS A 29 -6.92 4.83 -3.93
C LYS A 29 -6.43 6.14 -4.54
N LEU A 30 -5.82 6.03 -5.72
CA LEU A 30 -5.36 7.15 -6.53
C LEU A 30 -6.03 7.06 -7.90
N GLY A 31 -6.94 8.00 -8.19
CA GLY A 31 -7.60 8.09 -9.49
C GLY A 31 -6.87 9.02 -10.46
N THR A 32 -6.84 8.67 -11.74
CA THR A 32 -6.41 9.59 -12.80
C THR A 32 -7.22 9.39 -14.08
N VAL A 33 -7.43 10.48 -14.81
CA VAL A 33 -8.13 10.47 -16.09
C VAL A 33 -7.24 10.01 -17.24
N PHE A 34 -5.92 10.07 -17.05
CA PHE A 34 -4.97 9.76 -18.10
C PHE A 34 -4.89 8.26 -18.40
N PRO A 35 -4.60 7.90 -19.65
CA PRO A 35 -4.25 6.53 -20.01
C PRO A 35 -3.03 6.00 -19.26
N GLU A 36 -2.94 4.68 -19.11
CA GLU A 36 -1.90 4.00 -18.32
C GLU A 36 -0.48 4.22 -18.87
N ASP A 37 -0.34 4.42 -20.17
CA ASP A 37 0.93 4.61 -20.86
C ASP A 37 1.44 6.07 -20.85
N GLN A 38 0.61 7.03 -20.42
CA GLN A 38 1.01 8.42 -20.32
C GLN A 38 1.98 8.69 -19.16
N PRO A 39 2.83 9.74 -19.27
CA PRO A 39 3.76 10.12 -18.21
C PRO A 39 3.08 10.27 -16.85
N ASP A 40 1.85 10.77 -16.86
CA ASP A 40 1.07 11.01 -15.66
C ASP A 40 0.76 9.73 -14.87
N SER A 41 0.20 8.73 -15.54
CA SER A 41 -0.09 7.42 -14.95
C SER A 41 1.18 6.68 -14.55
N LYS A 42 2.26 6.83 -15.31
CA LYS A 42 3.59 6.32 -14.93
C LYS A 42 4.12 6.98 -13.66
N GLY A 43 3.89 8.29 -13.50
CA GLY A 43 4.20 9.04 -12.29
C GLY A 43 3.40 8.52 -11.09
N ALA A 44 2.11 8.27 -11.25
CA ALA A 44 1.28 7.67 -10.21
C ALA A 44 1.75 6.27 -9.79
N VAL A 45 2.20 5.44 -10.75
CA VAL A 45 2.78 4.12 -10.47
C VAL A 45 4.14 4.23 -9.77
N LEU A 46 4.96 5.22 -10.12
CA LEU A 46 6.20 5.50 -9.40
C LEU A 46 5.91 5.96 -7.96
N PHE A 47 4.95 6.85 -7.77
CA PHE A 47 4.50 7.29 -6.45
C PHE A 47 4.05 6.11 -5.58
N LYS A 48 3.24 5.19 -6.14
CA LYS A 48 2.87 3.93 -5.48
C LYS A 48 4.10 3.20 -4.93
N LYS A 49 5.10 2.96 -5.78
CA LYS A 49 6.32 2.23 -5.39
C LYS A 49 7.08 2.95 -4.27
N LEU A 50 7.27 4.26 -4.41
CA LEU A 50 8.01 5.05 -3.43
C LEU A 50 7.32 5.09 -2.06
N VAL A 51 6.00 5.19 -2.02
CA VAL A 51 5.24 5.17 -0.77
C VAL A 51 5.29 3.79 -0.11
N GLU A 52 5.08 2.72 -0.88
CA GLU A 52 5.14 1.35 -0.36
C GLU A 52 6.54 1.03 0.20
N GLU A 53 7.60 1.46 -0.47
CA GLU A 53 8.98 1.31 0.00
C GLU A 53 9.26 2.15 1.25
N ALA A 54 8.92 3.45 1.23
CA ALA A 54 9.19 4.36 2.34
C ALA A 54 8.42 4.01 3.62
N THR A 55 7.28 3.33 3.49
CA THR A 55 6.42 2.92 4.61
C THR A 55 6.64 1.47 5.04
N GLY A 56 7.59 0.76 4.43
CA GLY A 56 7.82 -0.66 4.73
C GLY A 56 6.58 -1.52 4.50
N GLY A 57 5.70 -1.13 3.56
CA GLY A 57 4.44 -1.80 3.27
C GLY A 57 3.25 -1.43 4.18
N GLU A 58 3.39 -0.48 5.10
CA GLU A 58 2.25 0.00 5.92
C GLU A 58 1.20 0.74 5.09
N ILE A 59 1.59 1.33 3.95
CA ILE A 59 0.68 2.01 3.02
C ILE A 59 0.75 1.33 1.66
N GLU A 60 -0.40 0.86 1.16
CA GLU A 60 -0.57 0.33 -0.20
C GLU A 60 -1.27 1.38 -1.07
N ILE A 61 -0.74 1.66 -2.27
CA ILE A 61 -1.41 2.56 -3.22
C ILE A 61 -2.02 1.75 -4.37
N LYS A 62 -3.30 1.97 -4.65
CA LYS A 62 -4.00 1.41 -5.82
C LYS A 62 -4.28 2.51 -6.83
N VAL A 63 -3.66 2.40 -8.00
CA VAL A 63 -3.79 3.36 -9.10
C VAL A 63 -4.93 2.94 -10.01
N PHE A 64 -5.85 3.85 -10.30
CA PHE A 64 -7.00 3.68 -11.17
C PHE A 64 -6.90 4.65 -12.35
N PRO A 65 -6.23 4.26 -13.45
CA PRO A 65 -6.08 5.10 -14.64
C PRO A 65 -7.34 5.11 -15.50
N ASN A 66 -7.29 5.76 -16.66
CA ASN A 66 -8.34 5.75 -17.68
C ASN A 66 -9.72 6.19 -17.16
N SER A 67 -9.77 7.14 -16.22
CA SER A 67 -11.04 7.62 -15.64
C SER A 67 -11.91 6.52 -15.03
N GLN A 68 -11.31 5.42 -14.54
CA GLN A 68 -12.04 4.30 -13.93
C GLN A 68 -12.90 4.71 -12.72
N LEU A 69 -12.55 5.81 -12.05
CA LEU A 69 -13.28 6.36 -10.92
C LEU A 69 -14.16 7.57 -11.28
N GLY A 70 -14.35 7.85 -12.58
CA GLY A 70 -15.08 9.01 -13.10
C GLY A 70 -14.18 10.15 -13.56
N GLY A 71 -14.79 11.29 -13.89
CA GLY A 71 -14.08 12.50 -14.29
C GLY A 71 -13.54 13.29 -13.10
N PRO A 72 -12.82 14.41 -13.33
CA PRO A 72 -12.21 15.20 -12.28
C PRO A 72 -13.20 15.75 -11.25
N LYS A 73 -14.41 16.14 -11.69
CA LYS A 73 -15.45 16.65 -10.79
C LYS A 73 -15.98 15.56 -9.89
N GLU A 74 -16.30 14.39 -10.43
CA GLU A 74 -16.81 13.24 -9.68
C GLU A 74 -15.76 12.74 -8.68
N MET A 75 -14.51 12.62 -9.10
CA MET A 75 -13.41 12.22 -8.22
C MET A 75 -13.17 13.25 -7.11
N PHE A 76 -13.24 14.56 -7.42
CA PHE A 76 -13.14 15.60 -6.40
C PHE A 76 -14.26 15.50 -5.35
N SER A 77 -15.51 15.26 -5.78
CA SER A 77 -16.61 15.00 -4.86
C SER A 77 -16.41 13.73 -4.04
N GLN A 78 -15.88 12.65 -4.62
CA GLN A 78 -15.54 11.43 -3.87
C GLN A 78 -14.45 11.68 -2.82
N MET A 79 -13.49 12.56 -3.10
CA MET A 79 -12.49 12.98 -2.11
C MET A 79 -13.10 13.75 -0.95
N GLN A 80 -14.03 14.67 -1.22
CA GLN A 80 -14.74 15.40 -0.16
C GLN A 80 -15.56 14.47 0.73
N LEU A 81 -16.14 13.42 0.14
CA LEU A 81 -16.91 12.40 0.86
C LEU A 81 -16.01 11.36 1.57
N GLY A 82 -14.69 11.40 1.36
CA GLY A 82 -13.74 10.44 1.92
C GLY A 82 -13.80 9.04 1.27
N ALA A 83 -14.40 8.91 0.09
CA ALA A 83 -14.49 7.65 -0.65
C ALA A 83 -13.26 7.38 -1.55
N LEU A 84 -12.51 8.45 -1.86
CA LEU A 84 -11.28 8.47 -2.63
C LEU A 84 -10.22 9.28 -1.89
N GLU A 85 -9.02 8.76 -1.73
CA GLU A 85 -7.97 9.45 -0.98
C GLU A 85 -7.15 10.42 -1.84
N MET A 86 -6.95 10.10 -3.12
CA MET A 86 -6.07 10.88 -4.01
C MET A 86 -6.59 10.95 -5.46
N GLY A 87 -6.31 12.06 -6.11
CA GLY A 87 -6.50 12.25 -7.55
C GLY A 87 -5.25 12.90 -8.18
N TYR A 88 -4.90 12.47 -9.39
CA TYR A 88 -3.78 13.01 -10.16
C TYR A 88 -4.23 13.49 -11.54
N TYR A 89 -3.99 14.76 -11.85
CA TYR A 89 -4.59 15.48 -12.99
C TYR A 89 -3.59 16.26 -13.87
N GLY A 90 -2.29 16.14 -13.61
CA GLY A 90 -1.21 16.84 -14.30
C GLY A 90 -0.21 17.42 -13.31
#